data_AF-A0A2G1XW36-F1
#
_entry.id   AF-A0A2G1XW36-F1
#
_cell.length_a   1.000
_cell.length_b   1.000
_cell.length_c   1.000
_cell.angle_alpha   90.00
_cell.angle_beta   90.00
_cell.angle_gamma   90.00
#
_symmetry.space_group_name_H-M   'P 1'
#
loop_
_entity.id
_entity.type
_entity.pdbx_description
1 polymer ?
#
loop_
_entity_poly.entity_id
_entity_poly.type
_entity_poly.pdbx_seq_one_letter_code
_entity_poly.pdbx_strand_id
1 'polypeptide(L)'
;MVVSSCGGSEDSAVSSTEHASPNDTAIEKSASQTTQPSATQPAKRTIGSRIGPDIAGLYLGMTPEEVNAVMKDYDASIRVQDTSRYFEYNALGKRYKTDSFLVATHGQIPGGSVGLSVGYSYPPSEPRVVSITRGHRQTTEPLTQADYAKALIDKYGQPVADINNGRTDSRAERTLKWKLAETGDTSCVLGASIGNSVLDRFVKEGRKMATVDVTPDYAAQCAGLFEYTLRGEPVTNASGTIFDVWAQAKSEFEAQAWVQQQVAEKSKTGTEAPKL
;
A
#
# COMPACT_ATOMS: atom_id res chain seq x y z
N MET A 1 -7.66 -16.18 -20.15
CA MET A 1 -7.96 -14.87 -20.76
C MET A 1 -6.84 -13.93 -20.39
N VAL A 2 -6.26 -13.22 -21.36
CA VAL A 2 -5.16 -12.27 -21.13
C VAL A 2 -5.75 -10.87 -21.03
N VAL A 3 -5.52 -10.18 -19.92
CA VAL A 3 -5.83 -8.76 -19.75
C VAL A 3 -4.51 -8.01 -19.76
N SER A 4 -4.25 -7.24 -20.81
CA SER A 4 -3.08 -6.38 -20.92
C SER A 4 -3.50 -4.92 -20.75
N SER A 5 -2.76 -4.19 -19.93
CA SER A 5 -2.78 -2.73 -19.81
C SER A 5 -1.45 -2.22 -20.37
N CYS A 6 -1.50 -1.30 -21.33
CA CYS A 6 -0.33 -0.67 -21.94
C CYS A 6 -0.32 0.82 -21.62
N GLY A 7 0.86 1.35 -21.31
CA GLY A 7 1.14 2.78 -21.22
C GLY A 7 2.64 3.02 -21.29
N GLY A 8 3.13 3.45 -22.46
CA GLY A 8 4.47 4.00 -22.65
C GLY A 8 4.37 5.50 -22.90
N SER A 9 5.41 6.24 -22.51
CA SER A 9 6.20 7.08 -23.41
C SER A 9 7.27 7.84 -22.63
N GLU A 10 8.42 7.89 -23.29
CA GLU A 10 9.66 8.57 -22.96
C GLU A 10 9.46 10.11 -23.01
N ASP A 11 10.31 10.88 -22.33
CA ASP A 11 11.34 11.66 -23.03
C ASP A 11 12.23 12.55 -22.14
N SER A 12 13.52 12.45 -22.46
CA SER A 12 14.50 13.53 -22.67
C SER A 12 15.03 14.40 -21.51
N ALA A 13 16.33 14.19 -21.29
CA ALA A 13 17.29 15.06 -20.62
C ALA A 13 17.82 16.16 -21.56
N VAL A 14 18.18 17.33 -21.01
CA VAL A 14 19.19 18.23 -21.61
C VAL A 14 20.01 18.95 -20.51
N SER A 15 21.32 18.96 -20.74
CA SER A 15 22.47 19.62 -20.10
C SER A 15 22.40 21.18 -20.20
N SER A 16 23.14 22.06 -19.48
CA SER A 16 24.59 22.18 -19.27
C SER A 16 24.95 23.42 -18.39
N THR A 17 26.15 23.40 -17.77
CA THR A 17 27.15 24.51 -17.57
C THR A 17 26.77 25.77 -16.77
N GLU A 18 27.61 26.48 -15.98
CA GLU A 18 29.00 26.41 -15.51
C GLU A 18 29.23 27.53 -14.44
N HIS A 19 30.23 27.31 -13.56
CA HIS A 19 31.12 28.25 -12.83
C HIS A 19 30.66 29.61 -12.25
N ALA A 20 30.86 29.82 -10.94
CA ALA A 20 32.00 30.59 -10.36
C ALA A 20 31.75 31.02 -8.88
N SER A 21 32.67 30.63 -7.98
CA SER A 21 32.98 31.30 -6.69
C SER A 21 34.03 32.41 -6.94
N PRO A 22 34.52 33.25 -5.99
CA PRO A 22 34.52 33.12 -4.51
C PRO A 22 34.38 34.44 -3.69
N ASN A 23 34.20 34.35 -2.36
CA ASN A 23 35.17 34.86 -1.36
C ASN A 23 34.66 34.84 0.10
N ASP A 24 35.65 34.73 0.97
CA ASP A 24 35.71 34.64 2.45
C ASP A 24 34.93 35.69 3.26
N THR A 25 34.48 35.35 4.47
CA THR A 25 35.21 35.56 5.75
C THR A 25 34.25 35.39 6.95
N ALA A 26 34.76 34.78 8.02
CA ALA A 26 34.11 34.48 9.30
C ALA A 26 33.74 35.71 10.14
N ILE A 27 32.81 35.55 11.11
CA ILE A 27 32.99 35.81 12.57
C ILE A 27 31.67 35.66 13.37
N GLU A 28 31.78 34.86 14.44
CA GLU A 28 31.16 34.86 15.78
C GLU A 28 29.64 34.76 16.09
N LYS A 29 29.39 33.73 16.93
CA LYS A 29 28.47 33.62 18.09
C LYS A 29 27.64 34.85 18.48
N SER A 30 26.33 34.64 18.61
CA SER A 30 25.60 34.97 19.83
C SER A 30 24.37 34.10 20.01
N ALA A 31 24.28 33.53 21.21
CA ALA A 31 23.12 32.81 21.71
C ALA A 31 21.98 33.80 22.01
N SER A 32 20.77 33.46 21.60
CA SER A 32 19.55 33.98 22.21
C SER A 32 18.51 32.86 22.16
N GLN A 33 18.31 32.25 23.33
CA GLN A 33 17.19 31.36 23.61
C GLN A 33 15.91 32.19 23.49
N THR A 34 15.15 31.93 22.44
CA THR A 34 13.75 32.36 22.35
C THR A 34 12.88 31.12 22.44
N THR A 35 11.97 31.20 23.39
CA THR A 35 11.07 30.18 23.91
C THR A 35 10.29 29.48 22.80
N GLN A 36 10.42 28.15 22.81
CA GLN A 36 9.80 27.17 21.94
C GLN A 36 8.28 27.08 22.22
N PRO A 37 7.39 27.26 21.23
CA PRO A 37 6.00 26.81 21.37
C PRO A 37 6.00 25.29 21.28
N SER A 38 5.52 24.64 22.35
CA SER A 38 5.32 23.20 22.43
C SER A 38 4.48 22.72 21.24
N ALA A 39 5.01 21.74 20.50
CA ALA A 39 4.28 21.01 19.49
C ALA A 39 3.07 20.33 20.16
N THR A 40 1.88 20.85 19.87
CA THR A 40 0.60 20.27 20.27
C THR A 40 0.51 18.85 19.74
N GLN A 41 0.62 17.85 20.61
CA GLN A 41 0.24 16.47 20.31
C GLN A 41 -1.23 16.47 19.85
N PRO A 42 -1.58 15.86 18.71
CA PRO A 42 -2.97 15.69 18.34
C PRO A 42 -3.64 14.75 19.35
N ALA A 43 -4.75 15.24 19.90
CA ALA A 43 -5.55 14.57 20.91
C ALA A 43 -6.05 13.20 20.43
N LYS A 44 -5.77 12.18 21.23
CA LYS A 44 -6.15 10.79 21.03
C LYS A 44 -7.69 10.66 21.06
N ARG A 45 -8.36 10.72 19.90
CA ARG A 45 -9.75 10.25 19.76
C ARG A 45 -9.76 8.72 19.65
N THR A 46 -10.33 8.08 20.67
CA THR A 46 -10.54 6.63 20.74
C THR A 46 -11.67 6.24 19.79
N ILE A 47 -11.33 5.94 18.54
CA ILE A 47 -12.17 5.13 17.65
C ILE A 47 -12.07 3.68 18.16
N GLY A 48 -13.23 3.02 18.30
CA GLY A 48 -13.48 1.76 19.01
C GLY A 48 -12.45 0.64 18.81
N SER A 49 -12.36 -0.21 19.82
CA SER A 49 -11.43 -1.35 20.01
C SER A 49 -10.76 -1.84 18.72
N ARG A 50 -9.57 -1.30 18.46
CA ARG A 50 -8.72 -1.57 17.31
C ARG A 50 -7.97 -2.88 17.57
N ILE A 51 -8.16 -3.90 16.73
CA ILE A 51 -7.45 -5.18 16.85
C ILE A 51 -6.46 -5.25 15.70
N GLY A 52 -5.17 -5.03 15.98
CA GLY A 52 -4.09 -5.19 15.00
C GLY A 52 -3.18 -3.95 14.85
N PRO A 53 -2.04 -4.11 14.16
CA PRO A 53 -1.12 -3.01 13.90
C PRO A 53 -1.73 -1.98 12.94
N ASP A 54 -1.33 -0.72 13.11
CA ASP A 54 -1.73 0.39 12.24
C ASP A 54 -0.50 1.04 11.59
N ILE A 55 -0.67 1.63 10.41
CA ILE A 55 0.30 2.56 9.81
C ILE A 55 -0.38 3.92 9.67
N ALA A 56 0.14 4.93 10.39
CA ALA A 56 -0.43 6.28 10.39
C ALA A 56 -1.94 6.31 10.73
N GLY A 57 -2.39 5.45 11.66
CA GLY A 57 -3.80 5.33 12.04
C GLY A 57 -4.62 4.40 11.15
N LEU A 58 -4.14 4.03 9.95
CA LEU A 58 -4.80 3.10 9.04
C LEU A 58 -4.58 1.65 9.48
N TYR A 59 -5.63 0.83 9.52
CA TYR A 59 -5.56 -0.59 9.88
C TYR A 59 -6.43 -1.44 8.93
N LEU A 60 -6.18 -2.75 8.91
CA LEU A 60 -6.91 -3.71 8.07
C LEU A 60 -8.40 -3.79 8.45
N GLY A 61 -9.28 -3.93 7.46
CA GLY A 61 -10.71 -4.03 7.69
C GLY A 61 -11.45 -2.69 7.82
N MET A 62 -10.77 -1.55 7.74
CA MET A 62 -11.43 -0.24 7.65
C MET A 62 -12.35 -0.15 6.43
N THR A 63 -13.38 0.69 6.52
CA THR A 63 -14.18 1.11 5.35
C THR A 63 -13.51 2.28 4.60
N PRO A 64 -13.87 2.53 3.33
CA PRO A 64 -13.34 3.68 2.59
C PRO A 64 -13.62 5.04 3.27
N GLU A 65 -14.74 5.18 3.97
CA GLU A 65 -15.11 6.40 4.70
C GLU A 65 -14.19 6.61 5.90
N GLU A 66 -13.86 5.54 6.64
CA GLU A 66 -12.91 5.60 7.75
C GLU A 66 -11.50 5.95 7.28
N VAL A 67 -11.06 5.36 6.15
CA VAL A 67 -9.76 5.67 5.53
C VAL A 67 -9.68 7.16 5.18
N ASN A 68 -10.72 7.69 4.53
CA ASN A 68 -10.79 9.11 4.18
C ASN A 68 -10.75 10.02 5.41
N ALA A 69 -11.45 9.66 6.48
CA ALA A 69 -11.43 10.41 7.72
C ALA A 69 -10.03 10.41 8.36
N VAL A 70 -9.37 9.25 8.39
CA VAL A 70 -8.03 9.08 8.98
C VAL A 70 -6.96 9.79 8.17
N MET A 71 -7.02 9.75 6.85
CA MET A 71 -6.08 10.51 6.00
C MET A 71 -6.20 12.02 6.24
N LYS A 72 -7.43 12.55 6.34
CA LYS A 72 -7.67 13.97 6.60
C LYS A 72 -7.26 14.40 8.01
N ASP A 73 -7.43 13.53 9.01
CA ASP A 73 -6.97 13.76 10.38
C ASP A 73 -5.43 13.71 10.48
N TYR A 74 -4.80 12.85 9.68
CA TYR A 74 -3.33 12.74 9.62
C TYR A 74 -2.68 14.03 9.12
N ASP A 75 -3.20 14.62 8.03
CA ASP A 75 -2.76 15.92 7.54
C ASP A 75 -3.87 16.60 6.72
N ALA A 76 -4.28 17.81 7.12
CA ALA A 76 -5.36 18.54 6.45
C ALA A 76 -5.04 18.95 5.00
N SER A 77 -3.76 18.97 4.62
CA SER A 77 -3.30 19.30 3.26
C SER A 77 -3.18 18.07 2.36
N ILE A 78 -3.41 16.85 2.87
CA ILE A 78 -3.30 15.62 2.09
C ILE A 78 -4.26 15.65 0.91
N ARG A 79 -3.74 15.32 -0.28
CA ARG A 79 -4.55 15.13 -1.48
C ARG A 79 -4.92 13.67 -1.58
N VAL A 80 -6.21 13.38 -1.54
CA VAL A 80 -6.75 12.02 -1.63
C VAL A 80 -7.26 11.77 -3.05
N GLN A 81 -6.85 10.65 -3.63
CA GLN A 81 -7.29 10.19 -4.94
C GLN A 81 -7.72 8.73 -4.87
N ASP A 82 -8.92 8.46 -5.34
CA ASP A 82 -9.47 7.11 -5.44
C ASP A 82 -9.20 6.50 -6.81
N THR A 83 -8.99 5.19 -6.82
CA THR A 83 -8.88 4.38 -8.02
C THR A 83 -9.98 3.34 -8.01
N SER A 84 -10.80 3.35 -9.05
CA SER A 84 -11.88 2.39 -9.25
C SER A 84 -11.63 1.53 -10.49
N ARG A 85 -12.19 0.32 -10.49
CA ARG A 85 -12.15 -0.63 -11.61
C ARG A 85 -13.52 -1.24 -11.83
N TYR A 86 -13.66 -1.99 -12.91
CA TYR A 86 -14.83 -2.83 -13.20
C TYR A 86 -14.33 -4.14 -13.82
N PHE A 87 -15.15 -5.19 -13.78
CA PHE A 87 -14.89 -6.40 -14.53
C PHE A 87 -15.60 -6.37 -15.87
N GLU A 88 -14.95 -6.97 -16.87
CA GLU A 88 -15.55 -7.19 -18.18
C GLU A 88 -15.79 -8.68 -18.38
N TYR A 89 -16.94 -9.03 -18.93
CA TYR A 89 -17.31 -10.42 -19.19
C TYR A 89 -18.12 -10.54 -20.48
N ASN A 90 -18.18 -11.74 -21.04
CA ASN A 90 -18.93 -12.02 -22.26
C ASN A 90 -20.09 -12.98 -21.96
N ALA A 91 -21.27 -12.68 -22.51
CA ALA A 91 -22.44 -13.55 -22.44
C ALA A 91 -23.22 -13.43 -23.76
N LEU A 92 -23.69 -14.56 -24.31
CA LEU A 92 -24.43 -14.63 -25.59
C LEU A 92 -23.77 -13.83 -26.75
N GLY A 93 -22.42 -13.89 -26.85
CA GLY A 93 -21.67 -13.18 -27.89
C GLY A 93 -21.60 -11.66 -27.74
N LYS A 94 -22.05 -11.11 -26.60
CA LYS A 94 -21.95 -9.68 -26.26
C LYS A 94 -21.01 -9.47 -25.07
N ARG A 95 -20.32 -8.33 -25.06
CA ARG A 95 -19.46 -7.88 -23.96
C ARG A 95 -20.27 -7.02 -22.99
N TYR A 96 -20.12 -7.30 -21.70
CA TYR A 96 -20.74 -6.60 -20.59
C TYR A 96 -19.67 -6.10 -19.62
N LYS A 97 -20.08 -5.16 -18.77
CA LYS A 97 -19.26 -4.60 -17.68
C LYS A 97 -20.07 -4.67 -16.39
N THR A 98 -19.38 -4.92 -15.28
CA THR A 98 -19.96 -4.69 -13.95
C THR A 98 -20.00 -3.21 -13.64
N ASP A 99 -20.68 -2.84 -12.56
CA ASP A 99 -20.51 -1.51 -11.98
C ASP A 99 -19.05 -1.30 -11.53
N SER A 100 -18.65 -0.03 -11.48
CA SER A 100 -17.35 0.36 -10.99
C SER A 100 -17.29 0.18 -9.47
N PHE A 101 -16.19 -0.40 -8.98
CA PHE A 101 -15.90 -0.59 -7.57
C PHE A 101 -14.53 0.00 -7.22
N LEU A 102 -14.40 0.47 -5.97
CA LEU A 102 -13.16 1.04 -5.46
C LEU A 102 -12.11 -0.04 -5.24
N VAL A 103 -10.88 0.16 -5.70
CA VAL A 103 -9.75 -0.77 -5.50
C VAL A 103 -8.62 -0.18 -4.70
N ALA A 104 -8.47 1.15 -4.71
CA ALA A 104 -7.46 1.82 -3.92
C ALA A 104 -7.80 3.27 -3.61
N THR A 105 -7.24 3.77 -2.51
CA THR A 105 -7.21 5.19 -2.15
C THR A 105 -5.76 5.58 -1.89
N HIS A 106 -5.32 6.67 -2.52
CA HIS A 106 -3.97 7.21 -2.41
C HIS A 106 -4.03 8.59 -1.77
N GLY A 107 -3.30 8.78 -0.67
CA GLY A 107 -3.10 10.06 -0.01
C GLY A 107 -1.68 10.56 -0.23
N GLN A 108 -1.50 11.77 -0.72
CA GLN A 108 -0.17 12.37 -0.89
C GLN A 108 -0.12 13.78 -0.30
N ILE A 109 0.86 14.03 0.56
CA ILE A 109 1.13 15.38 1.07
C ILE A 109 1.84 16.21 -0.02
N PRO A 110 1.47 17.49 -0.22
CA PRO A 110 2.18 18.40 -1.10
C PRO A 110 3.70 18.39 -0.83
N GLY A 111 4.51 18.28 -1.89
CA GLY A 111 5.97 18.11 -1.76
C GLY A 111 6.44 16.67 -1.64
N GLY A 112 5.52 15.69 -1.55
CA GLY A 112 5.83 14.26 -1.66
C GLY A 112 6.63 13.69 -0.48
N SER A 113 6.62 14.36 0.67
CA SER A 113 7.26 13.89 1.90
C SER A 113 6.59 12.63 2.44
N VAL A 114 5.26 12.52 2.30
CA VAL A 114 4.49 11.35 2.73
C VAL A 114 3.53 10.92 1.62
N GLY A 115 3.55 9.62 1.33
CA GLY A 115 2.53 8.93 0.54
C GLY A 115 1.91 7.83 1.37
N LEU A 116 0.58 7.81 1.44
CA LEU A 116 -0.24 6.73 1.99
C LEU A 116 -0.98 6.08 0.82
N SER A 117 -1.08 4.76 0.81
CA SER A 117 -1.86 4.05 -0.19
C SER A 117 -2.53 2.86 0.44
N VAL A 118 -3.80 2.70 0.13
CA VAL A 118 -4.68 1.71 0.73
C VAL A 118 -5.33 0.93 -0.39
N GLY A 119 -5.32 -0.40 -0.30
CA GLY A 119 -6.01 -1.29 -1.23
C GLY A 119 -7.22 -1.95 -0.57
N TYR A 120 -8.29 -2.12 -1.34
CA TYR A 120 -9.55 -2.67 -0.86
C TYR A 120 -9.84 -4.06 -1.43
N SER A 121 -10.60 -4.85 -0.67
CA SER A 121 -11.21 -6.09 -1.15
C SER A 121 -12.15 -5.84 -2.33
N TYR A 122 -12.23 -6.82 -3.22
CA TYR A 122 -13.08 -6.76 -4.42
C TYR A 122 -14.54 -7.15 -4.10
N PRO A 123 -15.52 -6.74 -4.94
CA PRO A 123 -16.91 -7.20 -4.82
C PRO A 123 -17.01 -8.73 -4.96
N PRO A 124 -18.09 -9.38 -4.49
CA PRO A 124 -19.41 -8.81 -4.18
C PRO A 124 -19.57 -8.21 -2.79
N SER A 125 -18.64 -8.49 -1.88
CA SER A 125 -18.65 -7.94 -0.52
C SER A 125 -18.37 -6.44 -0.55
N GLU A 126 -18.82 -5.72 0.49
CA GLU A 126 -18.46 -4.31 0.65
C GLU A 126 -16.93 -4.14 0.74
N PRO A 127 -16.37 -3.04 0.20
CA PRO A 127 -14.94 -2.80 0.23
C PRO A 127 -14.44 -2.66 1.66
N ARG A 128 -13.39 -3.40 1.98
CA ARG A 128 -12.65 -3.34 3.26
C ARG A 128 -11.17 -3.28 2.97
N VAL A 129 -10.42 -2.57 3.82
CA VAL A 129 -8.96 -2.44 3.66
C VAL A 129 -8.28 -3.80 3.80
N VAL A 130 -7.52 -4.21 2.79
CA VAL A 130 -6.70 -5.43 2.80
C VAL A 130 -5.21 -5.14 2.69
N SER A 131 -4.82 -3.96 2.21
CA SER A 131 -3.42 -3.55 2.13
C SER A 131 -3.23 -2.07 2.42
N ILE A 132 -2.11 -1.75 3.05
CA ILE A 132 -1.70 -0.41 3.44
C ILE A 132 -0.20 -0.29 3.16
N THR A 133 0.21 0.77 2.48
CA THR A 133 1.61 1.16 2.35
C THR A 133 1.78 2.62 2.71
N ARG A 134 2.90 2.94 3.37
CA ARG A 134 3.34 4.30 3.64
C ARG A 134 4.75 4.50 3.15
N GLY A 135 4.96 5.47 2.28
CA GLY A 135 6.27 6.06 2.02
C GLY A 135 6.43 7.33 2.84
N HIS A 136 7.58 7.47 3.50
CA HIS A 136 7.92 8.67 4.26
C HIS A 136 9.36 9.07 3.95
N ARG A 137 9.53 10.22 3.32
CA ARG A 137 10.81 10.89 3.10
C ARG A 137 11.04 11.89 4.23
N GLN A 138 12.12 11.71 4.98
CA GLN A 138 12.52 12.65 6.02
C GLN A 138 13.23 13.83 5.39
N THR A 139 12.64 15.03 5.51
CA THR A 139 13.16 16.27 4.94
C THR A 139 13.81 17.19 5.97
N THR A 140 13.67 16.88 7.26
CA THR A 140 14.21 17.69 8.36
C THR A 140 14.68 16.75 9.47
N GLU A 141 15.93 16.93 9.93
CA GLU A 141 16.54 16.22 11.06
C GLU A 141 16.29 14.69 11.07
N PRO A 142 16.79 13.95 10.08
CA PRO A 142 16.53 12.52 9.98
C PRO A 142 17.13 11.74 11.16
N LEU A 143 16.32 10.84 11.73
CA LEU A 143 16.77 9.90 12.76
C LEU A 143 17.79 8.89 12.23
N THR A 144 18.65 8.37 13.11
CA THR A 144 19.49 7.20 12.80
C THR A 144 18.63 5.96 12.58
N GLN A 145 19.16 4.91 11.92
CA GLN A 145 18.42 3.65 11.82
C GLN A 145 18.16 3.01 13.18
N ALA A 146 19.05 3.23 14.15
CA ALA A 146 18.89 2.71 15.51
C ALA A 146 17.70 3.37 16.22
N ASP A 147 17.61 4.70 16.17
CA ASP A 147 16.54 5.46 16.83
C ASP A 147 15.19 5.21 16.18
N TYR A 148 15.15 5.16 14.84
CA TYR A 148 13.91 4.86 14.11
C TYR A 148 13.44 3.43 14.39
N ALA A 149 14.34 2.44 14.33
CA ALA A 149 14.01 1.06 14.66
C ALA A 149 13.50 0.92 16.10
N LYS A 150 14.12 1.63 17.05
CA LYS A 150 13.65 1.68 18.44
C LYS A 150 12.21 2.20 18.52
N ALA A 151 11.88 3.30 17.84
CA ALA A 151 10.53 3.84 17.84
C ALA A 151 9.50 2.85 17.26
N LEU A 152 9.88 2.10 16.22
CA LEU A 152 9.03 1.04 15.65
C LEU A 152 8.84 -0.13 16.61
N ILE A 153 9.90 -0.57 17.29
CA ILE A 153 9.84 -1.65 18.29
C ILE A 153 8.99 -1.22 19.50
N ASP A 154 9.15 0.02 19.96
CA ASP A 154 8.35 0.56 21.07
C ASP A 154 6.85 0.63 20.68
N LYS A 155 6.53 0.85 19.40
CA LYS A 155 5.14 0.88 18.91
C LYS A 155 4.54 -0.50 18.64
N TYR A 156 5.28 -1.39 17.99
CA TYR A 156 4.76 -2.64 17.42
C TYR A 156 5.24 -3.90 18.15
N GLY A 157 6.11 -3.74 19.15
CA GLY A 157 6.77 -4.84 19.83
C GLY A 157 7.96 -5.41 19.04
N GLN A 158 8.51 -6.51 19.55
CA GLN A 158 9.70 -7.13 18.98
C GLN A 158 9.40 -7.73 17.58
N PRO A 159 10.17 -7.39 16.53
CA PRO A 159 10.04 -8.02 15.23
C PRO A 159 10.49 -9.48 15.26
N VAL A 160 9.92 -10.30 14.36
CA VAL A 160 10.36 -11.68 14.10
C VAL A 160 11.64 -11.72 13.26
N ALA A 161 11.95 -10.65 12.52
CA ALA A 161 13.21 -10.50 11.81
C ALA A 161 13.65 -9.02 11.78
N ASP A 162 14.95 -8.81 11.94
CA ASP A 162 15.61 -7.50 11.86
C ASP A 162 16.86 -7.66 11.00
N ILE A 163 16.74 -7.25 9.74
CA ILE A 163 17.74 -7.49 8.71
C ILE A 163 18.43 -6.17 8.41
N ASN A 164 19.70 -6.03 8.81
CA ASN A 164 20.52 -4.86 8.53
C ASN A 164 21.67 -5.24 7.57
N ASN A 165 21.87 -4.46 6.51
CA ASN A 165 22.93 -4.70 5.54
C ASN A 165 24.33 -4.23 6.00
N GLY A 166 24.44 -3.64 7.20
CA GLY A 166 25.69 -3.24 7.85
C GLY A 166 26.35 -1.99 7.27
N ARG A 167 25.71 -1.32 6.30
CA ARG A 167 26.23 -0.06 5.74
C ARG A 167 25.81 1.13 6.59
N THR A 168 26.59 2.20 6.51
CA THR A 168 26.40 3.44 7.28
C THR A 168 26.38 4.67 6.36
N ASP A 169 26.05 4.48 5.10
CA ASP A 169 25.97 5.53 4.07
C ASP A 169 24.55 5.62 3.50
N SER A 170 24.38 6.34 2.38
CA SER A 170 23.10 6.45 1.68
C SER A 170 22.54 5.10 1.18
N ARG A 171 23.35 4.04 1.17
CA ARG A 171 22.97 2.68 0.76
C ARG A 171 22.70 1.78 1.97
N ALA A 172 22.76 2.31 3.20
CA ALA A 172 22.30 1.62 4.39
C ALA A 172 20.84 1.22 4.24
N GLU A 173 20.53 -0.03 4.58
CA GLU A 173 19.17 -0.55 4.56
C GLU A 173 18.96 -1.47 5.76
N ARG A 174 17.88 -1.22 6.50
CA ARG A 174 17.43 -2.07 7.60
C ARG A 174 15.95 -2.37 7.44
N THR A 175 15.58 -3.65 7.45
CA THR A 175 14.19 -4.09 7.33
C THR A 175 13.77 -4.84 8.59
N LEU A 176 12.73 -4.33 9.26
CA LEU A 176 12.09 -4.96 10.41
C LEU A 176 10.80 -5.64 9.94
N LYS A 177 10.56 -6.88 10.38
CA LYS A 177 9.38 -7.66 10.01
C LYS A 177 8.67 -8.19 11.24
N TRP A 178 7.34 -8.13 11.24
CA TRP A 178 6.47 -8.66 12.29
C TRP A 178 5.52 -9.69 11.68
N LYS A 179 5.04 -10.62 12.52
CA LYS A 179 4.00 -11.57 12.13
C LYS A 179 2.64 -10.89 12.24
N LEU A 180 1.84 -10.94 11.18
CA LEU A 180 0.42 -10.59 11.25
C LEU A 180 -0.35 -11.77 11.86
N ALA A 181 -1.13 -11.48 12.90
CA ALA A 181 -2.03 -12.47 13.49
C ALA A 181 -3.05 -12.95 12.45
N GLU A 182 -3.54 -14.17 12.63
CA GLU A 182 -4.60 -14.76 11.78
C GLU A 182 -4.25 -14.90 10.30
N THR A 183 -2.96 -14.86 9.96
CA THR A 183 -2.44 -15.17 8.61
C THR A 183 -1.60 -16.45 8.63
N GLY A 184 -1.33 -17.01 7.46
CA GLY A 184 -0.50 -18.19 7.32
C GLY A 184 0.99 -17.93 7.60
N ASP A 185 1.84 -18.91 7.30
CA ASP A 185 3.28 -18.83 7.56
C ASP A 185 4.13 -18.87 6.27
N THR A 186 3.50 -19.05 5.11
CA THR A 186 4.20 -19.17 3.83
C THR A 186 4.35 -17.82 3.14
N SER A 187 5.58 -17.40 2.85
CA SER A 187 5.83 -16.22 2.02
C SER A 187 5.41 -16.48 0.58
N CYS A 188 4.22 -16.02 0.19
CA CYS A 188 3.67 -16.18 -1.15
C CYS A 188 3.95 -15.00 -2.10
N VAL A 189 4.21 -13.81 -1.56
CA VAL A 189 4.48 -12.58 -2.32
C VAL A 189 5.69 -11.84 -1.74
N LEU A 190 6.33 -11.00 -2.56
CA LEU A 190 7.54 -10.25 -2.18
C LEU A 190 7.25 -8.87 -1.56
N GLY A 191 6.00 -8.41 -1.59
CA GLY A 191 5.61 -7.06 -1.16
C GLY A 191 4.11 -6.84 -1.33
N ALA A 192 3.58 -5.72 -0.85
CA ALA A 192 2.19 -5.32 -1.16
C ALA A 192 2.07 -4.74 -2.57
N SER A 193 0.89 -4.88 -3.17
CA SER A 193 0.55 -4.21 -4.43
C SER A 193 -0.84 -3.60 -4.29
N ILE A 194 -0.88 -2.27 -4.23
CA ILE A 194 -2.12 -1.55 -3.95
C ILE A 194 -3.02 -1.55 -5.18
N GLY A 195 -4.25 -2.06 -5.01
CA GLY A 195 -5.28 -2.10 -6.04
C GLY A 195 -5.05 -3.10 -7.18
N ASN A 196 -3.96 -3.89 -7.15
CA ASN A 196 -3.64 -4.90 -8.16
C ASN A 196 -3.92 -6.31 -7.67
N SER A 197 -4.23 -7.23 -8.60
CA SER A 197 -4.56 -8.62 -8.28
C SER A 197 -3.41 -9.36 -7.61
N VAL A 198 -3.67 -10.01 -6.48
CA VAL A 198 -2.74 -10.89 -5.79
C VAL A 198 -2.67 -12.27 -6.47
N LEU A 199 -3.77 -12.75 -7.05
CA LEU A 199 -3.79 -14.01 -7.78
C LEU A 199 -2.86 -13.95 -9.01
N ASP A 200 -2.88 -12.85 -9.76
CA ASP A 200 -1.94 -12.59 -10.85
C ASP A 200 -0.48 -12.61 -10.37
N ARG A 201 -0.23 -12.14 -9.15
CA ARG A 201 1.11 -12.10 -8.57
C ARG A 201 1.57 -13.47 -8.10
N PHE A 202 0.69 -14.36 -7.63
CA PHE A 202 1.08 -15.76 -7.41
C PHE A 202 1.59 -16.42 -8.70
N VAL A 203 0.99 -16.09 -9.84
CA VAL A 203 1.44 -16.59 -11.15
C VAL A 203 2.74 -15.93 -11.62
N LYS A 204 2.88 -14.61 -11.46
CA LYS A 204 4.00 -13.84 -12.05
C LYS A 204 5.23 -13.73 -11.14
N GLU A 205 5.03 -13.59 -9.84
CA GLU A 205 6.06 -13.25 -8.84
C GLU A 205 6.22 -14.34 -7.76
N GLY A 206 5.12 -14.98 -7.35
CA GLY A 206 5.06 -15.98 -6.29
C GLY A 206 5.46 -17.37 -6.74
N ARG A 207 6.75 -17.61 -6.96
CA ARG A 207 7.34 -18.91 -7.39
C ARG A 207 6.97 -19.37 -8.81
N LYS A 208 6.31 -18.54 -9.62
CA LYS A 208 5.86 -18.89 -10.99
C LYS A 208 4.89 -20.08 -11.00
N MET A 209 3.90 -20.08 -10.11
CA MET A 209 2.93 -21.18 -10.08
C MET A 209 2.13 -21.24 -11.38
N ALA A 210 1.73 -22.46 -11.78
CA ALA A 210 0.72 -22.58 -12.82
C ALA A 210 -0.61 -22.04 -12.29
N THR A 211 -1.42 -21.41 -13.15
CA THR A 211 -2.71 -20.84 -12.75
C THR A 211 -3.63 -21.87 -12.08
N VAL A 212 -3.52 -23.14 -12.47
CA VAL A 212 -4.30 -24.25 -11.89
C VAL A 212 -3.95 -24.54 -10.42
N ASP A 213 -2.76 -24.15 -9.97
CA ASP A 213 -2.30 -24.36 -8.60
C ASP A 213 -2.68 -23.20 -7.67
N VAL A 214 -3.17 -22.09 -8.23
CA VAL A 214 -3.65 -20.92 -7.48
C VAL A 214 -5.05 -21.22 -6.94
N THR A 215 -5.11 -21.85 -5.77
CA THR A 215 -6.34 -22.27 -5.10
C THR A 215 -6.59 -21.50 -3.81
N PRO A 216 -7.83 -21.49 -3.29
CA PRO A 216 -8.12 -20.96 -1.96
C PRO A 216 -7.27 -21.61 -0.86
N ASP A 217 -7.03 -22.92 -0.93
CA ASP A 217 -6.23 -23.67 0.06
C ASP A 217 -4.76 -23.25 0.04
N TYR A 218 -4.20 -22.96 -1.15
CA TYR A 218 -2.88 -22.37 -1.26
C TYR A 218 -2.85 -20.97 -0.65
N ALA A 219 -3.80 -20.11 -1.02
CA ALA A 219 -3.84 -18.73 -0.55
C ALA A 219 -4.02 -18.62 0.98
N ALA A 220 -4.75 -19.56 1.60
CA ALA A 220 -4.92 -19.61 3.05
C ALA A 220 -3.62 -19.90 3.82
N GLN A 221 -2.62 -20.50 3.17
CA GLN A 221 -1.31 -20.77 3.78
C GLN A 221 -0.39 -19.54 3.75
N CYS A 222 -0.78 -18.49 3.02
CA CYS A 222 0.06 -17.33 2.80
C CYS A 222 0.13 -16.45 4.06
N ALA A 223 1.36 -16.11 4.44
CA ALA A 223 1.63 -15.12 5.45
C ALA A 223 1.24 -13.74 4.96
N GLY A 224 0.65 -12.96 5.87
CA GLY A 224 0.51 -11.52 5.68
C GLY A 224 1.87 -10.83 5.77
N LEU A 225 1.98 -9.64 5.19
CA LEU A 225 3.17 -8.82 5.29
C LEU A 225 2.95 -7.74 6.33
N PHE A 226 3.83 -7.67 7.32
CA PHE A 226 3.98 -6.49 8.14
C PHE A 226 5.46 -6.17 8.30
N GLU A 227 5.92 -5.14 7.59
CA GLU A 227 7.33 -4.77 7.57
C GLU A 227 7.56 -3.26 7.40
N TYR A 228 8.71 -2.82 7.88
CA TYR A 228 9.24 -1.48 7.68
C TYR A 228 10.66 -1.56 7.16
N THR A 229 10.94 -0.88 6.05
CA THR A 229 12.28 -0.72 5.48
C THR A 229 12.76 0.70 5.67
N LEU A 230 13.91 0.85 6.31
CA LEU A 230 14.62 2.09 6.57
C LEU A 230 15.79 2.20 5.60
N ARG A 231 15.93 3.33 4.90
CA ARG A 231 16.99 3.57 3.90
C ARG A 231 17.80 4.82 4.22
N GLY A 232 19.12 4.67 4.13
CA GLY A 232 20.11 5.66 4.53
C GLY A 232 20.45 5.60 6.02
N GLU A 233 21.62 6.16 6.35
CA GLU A 233 22.08 6.45 7.71
C GLU A 233 22.65 7.88 7.73
N PRO A 234 21.93 8.88 8.28
CA PRO A 234 20.60 8.78 8.90
C PRO A 234 19.48 8.47 7.89
N VAL A 235 18.32 8.02 8.39
CA VAL A 235 17.19 7.53 7.59
C VAL A 235 16.55 8.65 6.77
N THR A 236 16.81 8.65 5.47
CA THR A 236 16.24 9.62 4.53
C THR A 236 14.89 9.16 3.96
N ASN A 237 14.65 7.86 3.94
CA ASN A 237 13.41 7.26 3.46
C ASN A 237 13.03 6.05 4.32
N ALA A 238 11.78 6.01 4.74
CA ALA A 238 11.19 4.86 5.40
C ALA A 238 9.93 4.43 4.65
N SER A 239 9.79 3.13 4.42
CA SER A 239 8.58 2.54 3.82
C SER A 239 8.00 1.49 4.76
N GLY A 240 6.71 1.61 5.09
CA GLY A 240 5.97 0.62 5.88
C GLY A 240 4.88 -0.05 5.05
N THR A 241 4.65 -1.34 5.30
CA THR A 241 3.64 -2.15 4.62
C THR A 241 2.88 -3.00 5.62
N ILE A 242 1.55 -3.00 5.52
CA ILE A 242 0.65 -4.01 6.11
C ILE A 242 -0.17 -4.61 4.96
N PHE A 243 -0.19 -5.93 4.82
CA PHE A 243 -0.94 -6.58 3.76
C PHE A 243 -1.45 -7.95 4.18
N ASP A 244 -2.77 -8.12 4.20
CA ASP A 244 -3.42 -9.41 4.34
C ASP A 244 -3.57 -10.06 2.95
N VAL A 245 -2.59 -10.90 2.61
CA VAL A 245 -2.51 -11.64 1.35
C VAL A 245 -3.72 -12.55 1.18
N TRP A 246 -4.14 -13.21 2.27
CA TRP A 246 -5.25 -14.14 2.24
C TRP A 246 -6.57 -13.41 2.04
N ALA A 247 -6.86 -12.36 2.81
CA ALA A 247 -8.10 -11.61 2.67
C ALA A 247 -8.25 -11.02 1.25
N GLN A 248 -7.16 -10.53 0.66
CA GLN A 248 -7.20 -10.07 -0.73
C GLN A 248 -7.47 -11.23 -1.71
N ALA A 249 -6.75 -12.34 -1.60
CA ALA A 249 -6.92 -13.49 -2.49
C ALA A 249 -8.34 -14.07 -2.40
N LYS A 250 -8.86 -14.18 -1.17
CA LYS A 250 -10.25 -14.59 -0.91
C LYS A 250 -11.24 -13.68 -1.64
N SER A 251 -11.10 -12.37 -1.52
CA SER A 251 -11.99 -11.43 -2.21
C SER A 251 -11.90 -11.54 -3.74
N GLU A 252 -10.73 -11.87 -4.29
CA GLU A 252 -10.57 -12.08 -5.73
C GLU A 252 -11.23 -13.38 -6.20
N PHE A 253 -11.14 -14.46 -5.41
CA PHE A 253 -11.89 -15.70 -5.70
C PHE A 253 -13.40 -15.48 -5.64
N GLU A 254 -13.89 -14.73 -4.65
CA GLU A 254 -15.30 -14.36 -4.54
C GLU A 254 -15.75 -13.49 -5.72
N ALA A 255 -14.92 -12.54 -6.15
CA ALA A 255 -15.18 -11.71 -7.34
C ALA A 255 -15.28 -12.55 -8.62
N GLN A 256 -14.37 -13.52 -8.80
CA GLN A 256 -14.44 -14.44 -9.95
C GLN A 256 -15.73 -15.25 -9.96
N ALA A 257 -16.13 -15.81 -8.81
CA ALA A 257 -17.37 -16.58 -8.69
C ALA A 257 -18.61 -15.69 -8.97
N TRP A 258 -18.62 -14.47 -8.44
CA TRP A 258 -19.68 -13.50 -8.70
C TRP A 258 -19.78 -13.11 -10.18
N VAL A 259 -18.67 -12.86 -10.86
CA VAL A 259 -18.67 -12.57 -12.31
C VAL A 259 -19.22 -13.77 -13.11
N GLN A 260 -18.92 -15.01 -12.72
CA GLN A 260 -19.52 -16.19 -13.37
C GLN A 260 -21.04 -16.26 -13.17
N GLN A 261 -21.56 -15.84 -12.00
CA GLN A 261 -23.01 -15.72 -11.80
C GLN A 261 -23.61 -14.66 -12.74
N GLN A 262 -22.94 -13.52 -12.92
CA GLN A 262 -23.37 -12.48 -13.87
C GLN A 262 -23.40 -13.00 -15.31
N VAL A 263 -22.40 -13.78 -15.72
CA VAL A 263 -22.38 -14.46 -17.03
C VAL A 263 -23.58 -15.40 -17.17
N ALA A 264 -23.85 -16.23 -16.17
CA ALA A 264 -24.97 -17.17 -16.19
C ALA A 264 -26.33 -16.46 -16.29
N GLU A 265 -26.51 -15.36 -15.55
CA GLU A 265 -27.72 -14.53 -15.59
C GLU A 265 -27.94 -13.90 -16.96
N LYS A 266 -26.90 -13.29 -17.55
CA LYS A 266 -26.97 -12.69 -18.88
C LYS A 266 -27.06 -13.73 -20.01
N SER A 267 -26.72 -14.99 -19.72
CA SER A 267 -26.82 -16.11 -20.66
C SER A 267 -28.14 -16.86 -20.60
N LYS A 268 -29.08 -16.45 -19.73
CA LYS A 268 -30.46 -16.95 -19.78
C LYS A 268 -31.10 -16.49 -21.09
N THR A 269 -31.33 -17.43 -22.00
CA THR A 269 -31.97 -17.18 -23.30
C THR A 269 -33.41 -16.71 -23.09
N GLY A 270 -33.82 -15.67 -23.80
CA GLY A 270 -35.23 -15.32 -23.92
C GLY A 270 -36.01 -16.47 -24.59
N THR A 271 -37.24 -16.71 -24.15
CA THR A 271 -38.17 -17.68 -24.75
C THR A 271 -38.94 -17.12 -25.95
N GLU A 272 -38.65 -15.87 -26.36
CA GLU A 272 -39.33 -15.25 -27.49
C GLU A 272 -38.88 -15.88 -28.80
N ALA A 273 -39.85 -16.41 -29.55
CA ALA A 273 -39.63 -16.90 -30.90
C ALA A 273 -39.13 -15.75 -31.80
N PRO A 274 -38.14 -16.00 -32.67
CA PRO A 274 -37.69 -14.97 -33.61
C PRO A 274 -38.87 -14.55 -34.49
N LYS A 275 -39.03 -13.24 -34.69
CA LYS A 275 -39.88 -12.73 -35.77
C LYS A 275 -39.18 -13.08 -37.09
N LEU A 276 -39.68 -14.13 -37.74
CA LEU A 276 -39.30 -14.53 -39.09
C LEU A 276 -39.89 -13.56 -40.11
#